data_AF-A0A3C1GNC5-F1
#
_entry.id   AF-A0A3C1GNC5-F1
#
_cell.length_a   1.000
_cell.length_b   1.000
_cell.length_c   1.000
_cell.angle_alpha   90.00
_cell.angle_beta   90.00
_cell.angle_gamma   90.00
#
_symmetry.space_group_name_H-M   'P 1'
#
loop_
_entity.id
_entity.type
_entity.pdbx_description
1 polymer ?
#
loop_
_entity_poly.entity_id
_entity_poly.type
_entity_poly.pdbx_seq_one_letter_code
_entity_poly.pdbx_strand_id
1 'polypeptide(L)' 'PMEADEEDRLDTAEGLTLHSRLGCQAVVRGDVVLEIPK' A
#
# COMPACT_ATOMS: atom_id res chain seq x y z
N PRO A 1 2.02 -6.32 -10.01
CA PRO A 1 2.95 -6.82 -8.97
C PRO A 1 3.42 -5.65 -8.11
N MET A 2 3.79 -5.91 -6.85
CA MET A 2 4.48 -4.93 -6.01
C MET A 2 5.94 -4.83 -6.46
N GLU A 3 6.50 -3.62 -6.46
CA GLU A 3 7.92 -3.40 -6.73
C GLU A 3 8.75 -3.69 -5.47
N ALA A 4 9.99 -4.14 -5.61
CA ALA A 4 10.84 -4.50 -4.45
C ALA A 4 11.02 -3.32 -3.47
N ASP A 5 11.19 -2.10 -4.00
CA ASP A 5 11.31 -0.89 -3.18
C ASP A 5 10.00 -0.56 -2.41
N GLU A 6 8.84 -0.98 -2.93
CA GLU A 6 7.56 -0.85 -2.22
C GLU A 6 7.47 -1.88 -1.09
N GLU A 7 7.90 -3.11 -1.36
CA GLU A 7 7.92 -4.24 -0.41
C GLU A 7 8.82 -3.95 0.79
N ASP A 8 10.08 -3.55 0.56
CA ASP A 8 11.05 -3.22 1.62
C ASP A 8 10.53 -2.14 2.58
N ARG A 9 9.78 -1.17 2.04
CA ARG A 9 9.20 -0.09 2.84
C ARG A 9 7.98 -0.55 3.61
N LEU A 10 7.13 -1.37 3.01
CA LEU A 10 5.92 -1.90 3.65
C LEU A 10 6.24 -2.87 4.78
N ASP A 11 7.35 -3.61 4.70
CA ASP A 11 7.81 -4.51 5.78
C ASP A 11 8.09 -3.77 7.10
N THR A 12 8.33 -2.46 7.05
CA THR A 12 8.50 -1.63 8.25
C THR A 12 7.18 -1.15 8.86
N ALA A 13 6.06 -1.34 8.18
CA ALA A 13 4.75 -0.85 8.61
C ALA A 13 4.09 -1.78 9.64
N GLU A 14 3.55 -1.19 10.71
CA GLU A 14 2.76 -1.93 11.68
C GLU A 14 1.44 -2.40 11.07
N GLY A 15 1.02 -3.63 11.36
CA GLY A 15 -0.27 -4.17 10.92
C GLY A 15 -0.35 -4.41 9.41
N LEU A 16 0.79 -4.65 8.74
CA LEU A 16 0.83 -4.95 7.31
C LEU A 16 -0.06 -6.16 6.96
N THR A 17 -0.85 -6.02 5.89
CA THR A 17 -1.73 -7.07 5.38
C THR A 17 -1.39 -7.40 3.93
N LEU A 18 -1.94 -8.50 3.42
CA LEU A 18 -1.83 -8.89 2.00
C LEU A 18 -2.44 -7.85 1.02
N HIS A 19 -3.22 -6.90 1.52
CA HIS A 19 -3.88 -5.87 0.71
C HIS A 19 -3.25 -4.47 0.87
N SER A 20 -2.27 -4.32 1.78
CA SER A 20 -1.61 -3.05 2.04
C SER A 20 -0.75 -2.62 0.85
N ARG A 21 -0.74 -1.32 0.55
CA ARG A 21 0.03 -0.69 -0.55
C ARG A 21 0.49 0.70 -0.12
N LEU A 22 1.53 1.24 -0.78
CA LEU A 22 1.95 2.61 -0.56
C LEU A 22 1.04 3.60 -1.31
N GLY A 23 0.24 4.37 -0.56
CA GLY A 23 -0.69 5.34 -1.13
C GLY A 23 -0.04 6.40 -2.02
N CYS A 24 1.20 6.80 -1.74
CA CYS A 24 1.91 7.81 -2.55
C CYS A 24 2.29 7.32 -3.96
N GLN A 25 2.27 6.01 -4.20
CA GLN A 25 2.54 5.41 -5.51
C GLN A 25 1.25 5.08 -6.28
N ALA A 26 0.08 5.24 -5.65
CA ALA A 26 -1.19 4.88 -6.26
C ALA A 26 -1.63 5.90 -7.32
N VAL A 27 -1.89 5.42 -8.54
CA VAL A 27 -2.48 6.19 -9.64
C VAL A 27 -3.93 5.76 -9.84
N VAL A 28 -4.87 6.59 -9.43
CA VAL A 28 -6.31 6.31 -9.44
C VAL A 28 -6.91 6.60 -10.82
N ARG A 29 -7.58 5.61 -11.44
CA ARG A 29 -8.22 5.74 -12.76
C ARG A 29 -9.77 5.67 -12.72
N GLY A 30 -10.35 5.62 -11.53
CA GLY A 30 -11.77 5.51 -11.26
C GLY A 30 -12.01 5.58 -9.75
N ASP A 31 -13.18 5.21 -9.26
CA ASP A 31 -13.46 5.28 -7.83
C ASP A 31 -12.76 4.14 -7.07
N VAL A 32 -12.16 4.47 -5.92
CA VAL A 32 -11.52 3.51 -5.03
C VAL A 32 -11.91 3.77 -3.58
N VAL A 33 -12.01 2.70 -2.81
CA VAL A 33 -12.21 2.74 -1.36
C VAL A 33 -10.99 2.06 -0.73
N LEU A 34 -10.46 2.67 0.33
CA LEU A 34 -9.30 2.16 1.06
C LEU A 34 -9.50 2.37 2.56
N GLU A 35 -8.78 1.57 3.34
CA GLU A 35 -8.73 1.68 4.80
C GLU A 35 -7.40 2.29 5.21
N ILE A 36 -7.45 3.25 6.15
CA ILE A 36 -6.25 3.86 6.72
C ILE A 36 -5.96 3.16 8.06
N PRO A 37 -4.79 2.50 8.22
CA PRO A 37 -4.40 1.90 9.49
C PRO A 37 -4.24 2.98 10.57
N LYS A 38 -4.44 2.60 11.84
CA LYS A 38 -4.37 3.52 12.99
C LYS A 38 -2.96 4.05 13.24
#